data_AF-A0A959KT67-F1
#
_entry.id   AF-A0A959KT67-F1
#
_cell.length_a   1.000
_cell.length_b   1.000
_cell.length_c   1.000
_cell.angle_alpha   90.00
_cell.angle_beta   90.00
_cell.angle_gamma   90.00
#
_symmetry.space_group_name_H-M   'P 1'
#
loop_
_entity.id
_entity.type
_entity.pdbx_description
1 polymer ?
#
loop_
_entity_poly.entity_id
_entity_poly.type
_entity_poly.pdbx_seq_one_letter_code
_entity_poly.pdbx_strand_id
1 'polypeptide(L)'
;MYHHVDNNFGPDPAGDRAIWAQEDPGDPATWQWTAADSLFLELIAQCHQRGMRIIIDGVFNHTGNTFWAFRDLQEKQEASAYKDWYIVHRFDDPATAENEFRYEGWVGVETLPEIREDENGLVTGPREHVHAIVQRWMDPNGDGDPSDGIDGWRLDVSEMVDVDFWKEFRQWVKEINPDGYITGEYWWEDYGHNVMHNAADRFDIAFDAVMNYRLARAMYQFIGNREKQIDARGFADSLQNQYREYPWERVLTCQNLLCSHDVDRFSSQVVNPDRWIDHAADPYGNPDYQLRAPNAEEWQKV
;
A
#
# COMPACT_ATOMS: atom_id res chain seq x y z
N MET A 1 1.20 -9.98 -9.54
CA MET A 1 1.88 -9.52 -10.77
C MET A 1 1.50 -8.06 -10.91
N TYR A 2 2.43 -7.11 -10.97
CA TYR A 2 2.05 -5.68 -10.87
C TYR A 2 1.49 -5.07 -12.16
N HIS A 3 1.88 -5.60 -13.32
CA HIS A 3 1.46 -5.09 -14.63
C HIS A 3 0.13 -5.66 -15.12
N HIS A 4 -0.54 -6.52 -14.33
CA HIS A 4 -1.87 -7.03 -14.64
C HIS A 4 -2.82 -6.93 -13.44
N VAL A 5 -4.08 -6.69 -13.75
CA VAL A 5 -5.21 -6.91 -12.83
C VAL A 5 -5.39 -8.41 -12.58
N ASP A 6 -5.93 -8.75 -11.41
CA ASP A 6 -6.25 -10.14 -11.08
C ASP A 6 -7.15 -10.77 -12.16
N ASN A 7 -6.79 -11.96 -12.63
CA ASN A 7 -7.51 -12.63 -13.72
C ASN A 7 -8.93 -13.08 -13.38
N ASN A 8 -9.35 -13.01 -12.11
CA ASN A 8 -10.74 -13.26 -11.71
C ASN A 8 -11.60 -11.98 -11.75
N PHE A 9 -11.01 -10.82 -12.00
CA PHE A 9 -11.75 -9.59 -12.26
C PHE A 9 -12.41 -9.61 -13.65
N GLY A 10 -11.67 -10.12 -14.64
CA GLY A 10 -12.09 -10.18 -16.04
C GLY A 10 -13.00 -11.37 -16.39
N PRO A 11 -13.59 -11.36 -17.59
CA PRO A 11 -14.49 -12.42 -18.05
C PRO A 11 -13.77 -13.69 -18.54
N ASP A 12 -12.45 -13.64 -18.78
CA ASP A 12 -11.67 -14.75 -19.35
C ASP A 12 -10.36 -15.06 -18.60
N PRO A 13 -10.44 -15.65 -17.39
CA PRO A 13 -9.25 -15.97 -16.61
C PRO A 13 -8.28 -16.95 -17.32
N ALA A 14 -8.79 -17.78 -18.23
CA ALA A 14 -7.98 -18.75 -18.96
C ALA A 14 -7.20 -18.10 -20.10
N GLY A 15 -7.83 -17.19 -20.84
CA GLY A 15 -7.18 -16.34 -21.83
C GLY A 15 -6.10 -15.46 -21.20
N ASP A 16 -6.39 -14.84 -20.05
CA ASP A 16 -5.42 -14.00 -19.34
C ASP A 16 -4.15 -14.78 -18.97
N ARG A 17 -4.29 -16.02 -18.45
CA ARG A 17 -3.13 -16.88 -18.18
C ARG A 17 -2.37 -17.29 -19.44
N ALA A 18 -3.06 -17.44 -20.57
CA ALA A 18 -2.41 -17.76 -21.84
C ALA A 18 -1.60 -16.58 -22.39
N ILE A 19 -2.06 -15.35 -22.14
CA ILE A 19 -1.32 -14.12 -22.42
C ILE A 19 -0.07 -14.05 -21.53
N TRP A 20 -0.23 -14.18 -20.21
CA TRP A 20 0.90 -14.16 -19.26
C TRP A 20 2.02 -15.14 -19.60
N ALA A 21 1.67 -16.31 -20.16
CA ALA A 21 2.64 -17.34 -20.55
C ALA A 21 3.46 -16.98 -21.81
N GLN A 22 3.07 -15.94 -22.55
CA GLN A 22 3.75 -15.48 -23.77
C GLN A 22 4.63 -14.25 -23.52
N GLU A 23 4.50 -13.63 -22.35
CA GLU A 23 5.22 -12.41 -22.00
C GLU A 23 6.50 -12.73 -21.22
N ASP A 24 7.44 -11.79 -21.24
CA ASP A 24 8.48 -11.70 -20.24
C ASP A 24 8.07 -10.63 -19.20
N PRO A 25 7.67 -11.02 -17.98
CA PRO A 25 7.32 -10.09 -16.93
C PRO A 25 8.39 -9.04 -16.60
N GLY A 26 9.66 -9.31 -16.92
CA GLY A 26 10.77 -8.39 -16.73
C GLY A 26 10.98 -7.41 -17.89
N ASP A 27 10.33 -7.60 -19.04
CA ASP A 27 10.44 -6.75 -20.23
C ASP A 27 9.08 -6.12 -20.59
N PRO A 28 8.86 -4.83 -20.25
CA PRO A 28 7.65 -4.10 -20.57
C PRO A 28 7.25 -4.08 -22.04
N ALA A 29 8.20 -4.24 -22.96
CA ALA A 29 7.90 -4.28 -24.39
C ALA A 29 7.14 -5.54 -24.82
N THR A 30 7.11 -6.57 -23.96
CA THR A 30 6.38 -7.82 -24.22
C THR A 30 4.98 -7.83 -23.63
N TRP A 31 4.66 -6.91 -22.71
CA TRP A 31 3.40 -6.89 -21.98
C TRP A 31 2.22 -6.59 -22.91
N GLN A 32 1.15 -7.36 -22.76
CA GLN A 32 -0.08 -7.22 -23.51
C GLN A 32 -1.23 -6.87 -22.56
N TRP A 33 -2.33 -6.40 -23.12
CA TRP A 33 -3.54 -6.16 -22.34
C TRP A 33 -4.35 -7.45 -22.23
N THR A 34 -4.66 -7.85 -21.00
CA THR A 34 -5.54 -8.99 -20.74
C THR A 34 -7.01 -8.58 -20.77
N ALA A 35 -7.93 -9.55 -20.70
CA ALA A 35 -9.36 -9.26 -20.59
C ALA A 35 -9.68 -8.59 -19.24
N ALA A 36 -9.01 -8.98 -18.16
CA ALA A 36 -9.11 -8.32 -16.86
C ALA A 36 -8.60 -6.87 -16.90
N ASP A 37 -7.43 -6.62 -17.51
CA ASP A 37 -6.89 -5.26 -17.63
C ASP A 37 -7.82 -4.36 -18.45
N SER A 38 -8.30 -4.87 -19.58
CA SER A 38 -9.21 -4.13 -20.46
C SER A 38 -10.52 -3.77 -19.74
N LEU A 39 -11.03 -4.67 -18.90
CA LEU A 39 -12.21 -4.39 -18.08
C LEU A 39 -11.92 -3.32 -17.01
N PHE A 40 -10.70 -3.26 -16.48
CA PHE A 40 -10.30 -2.24 -15.53
C PHE A 40 -10.15 -0.86 -16.19
N LEU A 41 -9.60 -0.81 -17.41
CA LEU A 41 -9.59 0.43 -18.22
C LEU A 41 -11.03 0.91 -18.51
N GLU A 42 -11.97 0.02 -18.79
CA GLU A 42 -13.39 0.38 -18.90
C GLU A 42 -13.96 0.90 -17.57
N LEU A 43 -13.58 0.32 -16.43
CA LEU A 43 -13.97 0.83 -15.12
C LEU A 43 -13.46 2.27 -14.89
N ILE A 44 -12.21 2.56 -15.25
CA ILE A 44 -11.62 3.90 -15.21
C ILE A 44 -12.48 4.87 -16.02
N ALA A 45 -12.73 4.55 -17.30
CA ALA A 45 -13.54 5.39 -18.17
C ALA A 45 -14.95 5.64 -17.62
N GLN A 46 -15.60 4.62 -17.05
CA GLN A 46 -16.92 4.75 -16.44
C GLN A 46 -16.89 5.62 -15.17
N CYS A 47 -15.85 5.53 -14.34
CA CYS A 47 -15.67 6.39 -13.18
C CYS A 47 -15.48 7.85 -13.60
N HIS A 48 -14.61 8.12 -14.58
CA HIS A 48 -14.35 9.47 -15.08
C HIS A 48 -15.58 10.11 -15.69
N GLN A 49 -16.39 9.36 -16.47
CA GLN A 49 -17.68 9.85 -17.01
C GLN A 49 -18.65 10.32 -15.92
N ARG A 50 -18.48 9.84 -14.68
CA ARG A 50 -19.29 10.21 -13.51
C ARG A 50 -18.62 11.24 -12.61
N GLY A 51 -17.48 11.81 -13.03
CA GLY A 51 -16.70 12.76 -12.24
C GLY A 51 -16.04 12.12 -11.01
N MET A 52 -15.87 10.81 -11.01
CA MET A 52 -15.13 10.08 -9.97
C MET A 52 -13.69 9.87 -10.41
N ARG A 53 -12.78 9.76 -9.44
CA ARG A 53 -11.35 9.50 -9.63
C ARG A 53 -11.01 8.10 -9.11
N ILE A 54 -10.02 7.45 -9.69
CA ILE A 54 -9.51 6.15 -9.25
C ILE A 54 -8.05 6.30 -8.85
N ILE A 55 -7.72 5.85 -7.65
CA ILE A 55 -6.33 5.57 -7.26
C ILE A 55 -6.18 4.08 -7.02
N ILE A 56 -4.99 3.52 -7.24
CA ILE A 56 -4.69 2.12 -6.96
C ILE A 56 -3.61 1.97 -5.89
N ASP A 57 -3.50 0.78 -5.34
CA ASP A 57 -2.55 0.43 -4.30
C ASP A 57 -1.20 0.01 -4.89
N GLY A 58 -0.13 0.69 -4.48
CA GLY A 58 1.25 0.44 -4.88
C GLY A 58 2.03 -0.23 -3.76
N VAL A 59 2.08 -1.56 -3.78
CA VAL A 59 2.83 -2.37 -2.80
C VAL A 59 4.27 -2.54 -3.29
N PHE A 60 5.14 -1.56 -2.99
CA PHE A 60 6.53 -1.53 -3.52
C PHE A 60 7.61 -1.81 -2.47
N ASN A 61 7.24 -2.09 -1.22
CA ASN A 61 8.16 -2.55 -0.17
C ASN A 61 8.51 -4.05 -0.33
N HIS A 62 7.52 -4.86 -0.67
CA HIS A 62 7.65 -6.31 -0.74
C HIS A 62 6.81 -6.87 -1.88
N THR A 63 7.08 -8.11 -2.26
CA THR A 63 6.24 -8.87 -3.21
C THR A 63 5.60 -10.05 -2.50
N GLY A 64 4.62 -10.71 -3.13
CA GLY A 64 4.22 -12.05 -2.70
C GLY A 64 5.25 -13.10 -3.13
N ASN A 65 5.39 -14.19 -2.38
CA ASN A 65 6.29 -15.29 -2.74
C ASN A 65 5.94 -16.04 -4.06
N THR A 66 4.82 -15.68 -4.69
CA THR A 66 4.43 -16.17 -6.03
C THR A 66 4.80 -15.19 -7.15
N PHE A 67 5.39 -14.04 -6.81
CA PHE A 67 5.88 -13.07 -7.79
C PHE A 67 6.95 -13.71 -8.68
N TRP A 68 6.91 -13.41 -9.97
CA TRP A 68 7.69 -14.11 -10.99
C TRP A 68 9.20 -14.04 -10.74
N ALA A 69 9.71 -12.88 -10.33
CA ALA A 69 11.13 -12.70 -10.02
C ALA A 69 11.54 -13.51 -8.78
N PHE A 70 10.67 -13.57 -7.76
CA PHE A 70 10.93 -14.34 -6.56
C PHE A 70 10.85 -15.86 -6.80
N ARG A 71 9.91 -16.33 -7.62
CA ARG A 71 9.84 -17.74 -8.02
C ARG A 71 11.10 -18.17 -8.78
N ASP A 72 11.58 -17.33 -9.70
CA ASP A 72 12.84 -17.59 -10.40
C ASP A 72 14.02 -17.67 -9.41
N LEU A 73 14.06 -16.79 -8.40
CA LEU A 73 15.03 -16.85 -7.30
C LEU A 73 14.90 -18.15 -6.49
N GLN A 74 13.69 -18.56 -6.13
CA GLN A 74 13.45 -19.82 -5.41
C GLN A 74 13.91 -21.04 -6.21
N GLU A 75 13.67 -21.06 -7.52
CA GLU A 75 14.01 -22.19 -8.38
C GLU A 75 15.51 -22.24 -8.74
N LYS A 76 16.12 -21.08 -9.04
CA LYS A 76 17.49 -20.99 -9.57
C LYS A 76 18.53 -20.57 -8.54
N GLN A 77 18.10 -20.12 -7.36
CA GLN A 77 18.99 -19.74 -6.25
C GLN A 77 20.06 -18.73 -6.71
N GLU A 78 21.34 -18.98 -6.41
CA GLU A 78 22.50 -18.14 -6.78
C GLU A 78 22.60 -17.87 -8.30
N ALA A 79 22.01 -18.73 -9.13
CA ALA A 79 21.98 -18.61 -10.59
C ALA A 79 20.81 -17.76 -11.12
N SER A 80 19.89 -17.32 -10.26
CA SER A 80 18.79 -16.44 -10.66
C SER A 80 19.30 -15.06 -11.07
N ALA A 81 18.74 -14.52 -12.15
CA ALA A 81 18.98 -13.15 -12.57
C ALA A 81 18.37 -12.12 -11.59
N TYR A 82 17.45 -12.56 -10.72
CA TYR A 82 16.69 -11.71 -9.79
C TYR A 82 17.14 -11.88 -8.35
N LYS A 83 18.24 -12.60 -8.08
CA LYS A 83 18.78 -12.75 -6.71
C LYS A 83 19.06 -11.41 -6.03
N ASP A 84 19.42 -10.42 -6.84
CA ASP A 84 19.75 -9.08 -6.42
C ASP A 84 18.52 -8.18 -6.22
N TRP A 85 17.31 -8.68 -6.47
CA TRP A 85 16.07 -7.96 -6.19
C TRP A 85 15.63 -8.10 -4.72
N TYR A 86 16.18 -9.08 -4.00
CA TYR A 86 15.75 -9.44 -2.64
C TYR A 86 16.94 -9.51 -1.68
N ILE A 87 16.65 -9.47 -0.39
CA ILE A 87 17.65 -9.59 0.67
C ILE A 87 17.80 -11.08 0.99
N VAL A 88 18.79 -11.74 0.38
CA VAL A 88 19.08 -13.17 0.63
C VAL A 88 20.16 -13.32 1.70
N HIS A 89 19.83 -14.03 2.77
CA HIS A 89 20.76 -14.34 3.87
C HIS A 89 21.54 -15.62 3.62
N ARG A 90 20.91 -16.60 2.98
CA ARG A 90 21.52 -17.91 2.66
C ARG A 90 20.83 -18.54 1.46
N PHE A 91 21.63 -19.08 0.54
CA PHE A 91 21.16 -19.96 -0.54
C PHE A 91 21.15 -21.42 -0.08
N ASP A 92 20.28 -22.21 -0.70
CA ASP A 92 20.20 -23.64 -0.46
C ASP A 92 21.47 -24.38 -0.94
N ASP A 93 21.98 -25.33 -0.14
CA ASP A 93 23.03 -26.23 -0.58
C ASP A 93 22.41 -27.58 -1.02
N PRO A 94 22.38 -27.88 -2.34
CA PRO A 94 21.73 -29.09 -2.84
C PRO A 94 22.42 -30.40 -2.37
N ALA A 95 23.59 -30.31 -1.71
CA ALA A 95 24.26 -31.44 -1.10
C ALA A 95 23.69 -31.80 0.30
N THR A 96 22.87 -30.95 0.90
CA THR A 96 22.24 -31.21 2.21
C THR A 96 20.80 -31.70 2.04
N ALA A 97 20.23 -32.26 3.10
CA ALA A 97 18.85 -32.76 3.09
C ALA A 97 17.80 -31.70 3.46
N GLU A 98 18.24 -30.58 4.05
CA GLU A 98 17.36 -29.54 4.56
C GLU A 98 17.41 -28.33 3.62
N ASN A 99 16.26 -27.69 3.38
CA ASN A 99 16.26 -26.45 2.62
C ASN A 99 16.75 -25.29 3.49
N GLU A 100 17.88 -24.72 3.10
CA GLU A 100 18.59 -23.69 3.85
C GLU A 100 18.41 -22.29 3.28
N PHE A 101 17.60 -22.15 2.24
CA PHE A 101 17.26 -20.88 1.65
C PHE A 101 16.61 -19.97 2.70
N ARG A 102 17.23 -18.83 2.97
CA ARG A 102 16.76 -17.82 3.94
C ARG A 102 16.91 -16.44 3.32
N TYR A 103 15.90 -15.61 3.51
CA TYR A 103 15.78 -14.26 2.97
C TYR A 103 14.99 -13.39 3.95
N GLU A 104 15.06 -12.08 3.77
CA GLU A 104 14.23 -11.13 4.51
C GLU A 104 12.81 -11.09 3.94
N GLY A 105 11.82 -11.19 4.82
CA GLY A 105 10.43 -10.93 4.49
C GLY A 105 9.92 -9.79 5.37
N TRP A 106 8.91 -9.07 4.89
CA TRP A 106 8.34 -7.93 5.61
C TRP A 106 7.96 -8.33 7.04
N VAL A 107 8.57 -7.67 8.03
CA VAL A 107 8.44 -7.97 9.47
C VAL A 107 8.59 -9.47 9.82
N GLY A 108 9.40 -10.19 9.06
CA GLY A 108 9.66 -11.63 9.23
C GLY A 108 8.61 -12.56 8.59
N VAL A 109 7.66 -12.02 7.81
CA VAL A 109 6.64 -12.83 7.12
C VAL A 109 7.23 -13.44 5.84
N GLU A 110 7.49 -14.75 5.87
CA GLU A 110 8.13 -15.47 4.75
C GLU A 110 7.33 -15.40 3.42
N THR A 111 6.01 -15.24 3.47
CA THR A 111 5.21 -15.13 2.25
C THR A 111 5.32 -13.78 1.55
N LEU A 112 5.98 -12.81 2.18
CA LEU A 112 6.12 -11.41 1.73
C LEU A 112 7.61 -11.03 1.63
N PRO A 113 8.38 -11.62 0.69
CA PRO A 113 9.79 -11.30 0.50
C PRO A 113 10.00 -9.81 0.21
N GLU A 114 10.91 -9.20 0.97
CA GLU A 114 11.20 -7.78 0.92
C GLU A 114 12.10 -7.43 -0.27
N ILE A 115 11.75 -6.35 -0.97
CA ILE A 115 12.53 -5.85 -2.10
C ILE A 115 13.77 -5.17 -1.52
N ARG A 116 14.94 -5.48 -2.09
CA ARG A 116 16.20 -4.91 -1.62
C ARG A 116 16.31 -3.44 -2.00
N GLU A 117 16.86 -2.67 -1.06
CA GLU A 117 17.24 -1.27 -1.24
C GLU A 117 18.76 -1.08 -1.19
N ASP A 118 19.25 -0.06 -1.88
CA ASP A 118 20.61 0.47 -1.79
C ASP A 118 20.61 1.91 -1.22
N GLU A 119 21.74 2.62 -1.36
CA GLU A 119 21.90 3.98 -0.86
C GLU A 119 20.96 5.03 -1.47
N ASN A 120 20.20 4.70 -2.53
CA ASN A 120 19.23 5.58 -3.18
C ASN A 120 17.79 5.00 -3.19
N GLY A 121 17.51 3.96 -2.41
CA GLY A 121 16.21 3.28 -2.35
C GLY A 121 16.18 1.97 -3.14
N LEU A 122 15.06 1.62 -3.78
CA LEU A 122 14.92 0.33 -4.49
C LEU A 122 16.06 0.10 -5.50
N VAL A 123 16.65 -1.10 -5.48
CA VAL A 123 17.69 -1.48 -6.46
C VAL A 123 17.18 -1.42 -7.90
N THR A 124 18.09 -1.28 -8.87
CA THR A 124 17.79 -0.93 -10.28
C THR A 124 16.65 -1.75 -10.91
N GLY A 125 16.66 -3.08 -10.77
CA GLY A 125 15.68 -3.95 -11.43
C GLY A 125 14.24 -3.70 -10.98
N PRO A 126 13.92 -3.88 -9.68
CA PRO A 126 12.60 -3.53 -9.13
C PRO A 126 12.23 -2.07 -9.39
N ARG A 127 13.16 -1.12 -9.25
CA ARG A 127 12.95 0.30 -9.49
C ARG A 127 12.46 0.58 -10.92
N GLU A 128 13.14 0.03 -11.92
CA GLU A 128 12.77 0.16 -13.33
C GLU A 128 11.44 -0.54 -13.64
N HIS A 129 11.18 -1.68 -13.00
CA HIS A 129 9.90 -2.37 -13.12
C HIS A 129 8.76 -1.51 -12.57
N VAL A 130 8.92 -0.87 -11.40
CA VAL A 130 7.94 0.07 -10.82
C VAL A 130 7.73 1.28 -11.73
N HIS A 131 8.78 1.84 -12.31
CA HIS A 131 8.62 2.94 -13.26
C HIS A 131 7.78 2.53 -14.49
N ALA A 132 7.99 1.34 -15.05
CA ALA A 132 7.17 0.82 -16.15
C ALA A 132 5.70 0.58 -15.72
N ILE A 133 5.46 0.17 -14.48
CA ILE A 133 4.12 0.03 -13.90
C ILE A 133 3.42 1.40 -13.79
N VAL A 134 4.15 2.43 -13.36
CA VAL A 134 3.64 3.82 -13.30
C VAL A 134 3.19 4.27 -14.69
N GLN A 135 4.04 4.10 -15.71
CA GLN A 135 3.71 4.44 -17.08
C GLN A 135 2.46 3.69 -17.58
N ARG A 136 2.43 2.36 -17.40
CA ARG A 136 1.34 1.51 -17.88
C ARG A 136 -0.03 1.89 -17.34
N TRP A 137 -0.13 2.21 -16.06
CA TRP A 137 -1.44 2.45 -15.43
C TRP A 137 -1.86 3.92 -15.49
N MET A 138 -0.91 4.86 -15.59
CA MET A 138 -1.21 6.29 -15.63
C MET A 138 -1.38 6.84 -17.05
N ASP A 139 -0.75 6.22 -18.05
CA ASP A 139 -0.95 6.51 -19.48
C ASP A 139 -0.99 5.19 -20.26
N PRO A 140 -2.11 4.43 -20.18
CA PRO A 140 -2.24 3.11 -20.80
C PRO A 140 -2.00 3.06 -22.31
N ASN A 141 -2.27 4.14 -23.03
CA ASN A 141 -2.13 4.20 -24.49
C ASN A 141 -0.81 4.85 -24.94
N GLY A 142 -0.09 5.53 -24.04
CA GLY A 142 1.21 6.15 -24.27
C GLY A 142 1.18 7.42 -25.12
N ASP A 143 0.04 8.13 -25.19
CA ASP A 143 -0.14 9.34 -25.99
C ASP A 143 0.19 10.64 -25.23
N GLY A 144 0.50 10.54 -23.93
CA GLY A 144 0.79 11.66 -23.05
C GLY A 144 -0.43 12.37 -22.49
N ASP A 145 -1.65 11.86 -22.72
CA ASP A 145 -2.88 12.29 -22.05
C ASP A 145 -3.26 11.27 -20.95
N PRO A 146 -3.13 11.61 -19.66
CA PRO A 146 -3.43 10.68 -18.57
C PRO A 146 -4.94 10.41 -18.37
N SER A 147 -5.81 10.92 -19.25
CA SER A 147 -7.27 10.87 -19.08
C SER A 147 -7.89 9.48 -19.21
N ASP A 148 -7.17 8.49 -19.74
CA ASP A 148 -7.57 7.09 -19.78
C ASP A 148 -6.89 6.21 -18.72
N GLY A 149 -6.02 6.79 -17.90
CA GLY A 149 -5.30 6.14 -16.81
C GLY A 149 -5.88 6.39 -15.42
N ILE A 150 -5.20 5.85 -14.41
CA ILE A 150 -5.50 6.12 -13.01
C ILE A 150 -5.15 7.57 -12.63
N ASP A 151 -5.81 8.08 -11.60
CA ASP A 151 -5.66 9.44 -11.11
C ASP A 151 -4.66 9.57 -9.95
N GLY A 152 -3.98 8.49 -9.56
CA GLY A 152 -3.03 8.51 -8.45
C GLY A 152 -2.78 7.15 -7.78
N TRP A 153 -2.04 7.20 -6.68
CA TRP A 153 -1.51 6.04 -5.96
C TRP A 153 -1.74 6.16 -4.44
N ARG A 154 -2.21 5.08 -3.83
CA ARG A 154 -2.03 4.80 -2.39
C ARG A 154 -0.82 3.90 -2.25
N LEU A 155 0.14 4.26 -1.41
CA LEU A 155 1.42 3.55 -1.29
C LEU A 155 1.46 2.78 0.02
N ASP A 156 1.53 1.45 -0.08
CA ASP A 156 1.53 0.51 1.04
C ASP A 156 2.84 0.57 1.84
N VAL A 157 2.74 0.51 3.18
CA VAL A 157 3.90 0.48 4.10
C VAL A 157 4.99 1.49 3.68
N SER A 158 4.57 2.71 3.33
CA SER A 158 5.44 3.67 2.66
C SER A 158 6.56 4.19 3.57
N GLU A 159 6.44 4.00 4.88
CA GLU A 159 7.48 4.32 5.86
C GLU A 159 8.71 3.41 5.83
N MET A 160 8.60 2.21 5.24
CA MET A 160 9.71 1.26 5.18
C MET A 160 10.54 1.35 3.90
N VAL A 161 10.07 2.10 2.91
CA VAL A 161 10.80 2.35 1.65
C VAL A 161 11.52 3.70 1.73
N ASP A 162 12.76 3.75 1.24
CA ASP A 162 13.59 4.95 1.32
C ASP A 162 12.93 6.16 0.62
N VAL A 163 13.09 7.33 1.23
CA VAL A 163 12.50 8.57 0.73
C VAL A 163 13.08 8.99 -0.63
N ASP A 164 14.31 8.60 -0.97
CA ASP A 164 14.93 8.91 -2.25
C ASP A 164 14.23 8.19 -3.40
N PHE A 165 13.80 6.93 -3.19
CA PHE A 165 12.94 6.25 -4.14
C PHE A 165 11.59 6.99 -4.29
N TRP A 166 10.98 7.42 -3.18
CA TRP A 166 9.70 8.14 -3.27
C TRP A 166 9.79 9.50 -3.95
N LYS A 167 10.94 10.19 -3.86
CA LYS A 167 11.19 11.41 -4.65
C LYS A 167 11.17 11.12 -6.14
N GLU A 168 11.84 10.05 -6.56
CA GLU A 168 11.87 9.62 -7.96
C GLU A 168 10.48 9.17 -8.42
N PHE A 169 9.78 8.37 -7.61
CA PHE A 169 8.41 7.94 -7.85
C PHE A 169 7.46 9.12 -8.05
N ARG A 170 7.54 10.12 -7.16
CA ARG A 170 6.76 11.36 -7.29
C ARG A 170 7.04 12.06 -8.60
N GLN A 171 8.31 12.12 -9.01
CA GLN A 171 8.66 12.73 -10.29
C GLN A 171 7.99 11.97 -11.46
N TRP A 172 8.09 10.65 -11.52
CA TRP A 172 7.44 9.84 -12.57
C TRP A 172 5.93 10.09 -12.65
N VAL A 173 5.25 10.06 -11.49
CA VAL A 173 3.79 10.31 -11.41
C VAL A 173 3.45 11.71 -11.90
N LYS A 174 4.17 12.73 -11.45
CA LYS A 174 3.88 14.14 -11.74
C LYS A 174 4.27 14.56 -13.16
N GLU A 175 5.22 13.86 -13.78
CA GLU A 175 5.56 14.03 -15.20
C GLU A 175 4.43 13.56 -16.12
N ILE A 176 3.75 12.46 -15.78
CA ILE A 176 2.60 11.94 -16.53
C ILE A 176 1.34 12.76 -16.23
N ASN A 177 1.05 12.95 -14.93
CA ASN A 177 -0.13 13.68 -14.48
C ASN A 177 0.23 14.61 -13.31
N PRO A 178 0.37 15.93 -13.54
CA PRO A 178 0.64 16.90 -12.48
C PRO A 178 -0.38 16.88 -11.33
N ASP A 179 -1.62 16.49 -11.62
CA ASP A 179 -2.72 16.36 -10.67
C ASP A 179 -2.81 14.95 -10.03
N GLY A 180 -1.94 14.01 -10.43
CA GLY A 180 -1.93 12.63 -9.95
C GLY A 180 -1.74 12.57 -8.43
N TYR A 181 -2.73 12.09 -7.68
CA TYR A 181 -2.74 12.15 -6.22
C TYR A 181 -1.90 11.04 -5.59
N ILE A 182 -0.89 11.40 -4.79
CA ILE A 182 -0.02 10.43 -4.10
C ILE A 182 -0.30 10.47 -2.59
N THR A 183 -0.85 9.37 -2.05
CA THR A 183 -1.08 9.21 -0.62
C THR A 183 -0.26 8.05 -0.05
N GLY A 184 0.59 8.35 0.93
CA GLY A 184 1.33 7.31 1.66
C GLY A 184 0.47 6.69 2.75
N GLU A 185 0.47 5.36 2.84
CA GLU A 185 0.22 4.69 4.11
C GLU A 185 1.46 4.90 4.98
N TYR A 186 1.37 5.79 5.96
CA TYR A 186 2.50 6.26 6.75
C TYR A 186 2.10 6.30 8.22
N TRP A 187 2.23 5.14 8.88
CA TRP A 187 1.62 4.90 10.19
C TRP A 187 2.56 5.19 11.35
N TRP A 188 3.58 4.34 11.53
CA TRP A 188 4.22 4.11 12.82
C TRP A 188 5.69 4.47 12.79
N GLU A 189 6.10 5.31 13.74
CA GLU A 189 7.52 5.46 14.08
C GLU A 189 7.96 4.34 15.01
N ASP A 190 7.06 3.91 15.90
CA ASP A 190 7.27 2.78 16.80
C ASP A 190 5.93 2.06 17.01
N TYR A 191 5.76 0.94 16.31
CA TYR A 191 4.55 0.11 16.41
C TYR A 191 4.33 -0.39 17.84
N GLY A 192 5.38 -0.90 18.50
CA GLY A 192 5.30 -1.50 19.84
C GLY A 192 4.91 -0.53 20.95
N HIS A 193 5.13 0.76 20.75
CA HIS A 193 4.73 1.83 21.68
C HIS A 193 3.59 2.72 21.16
N ASN A 194 2.97 2.37 20.01
CA ASN A 194 1.90 3.14 19.36
C ASN A 194 2.28 4.60 19.05
N VAL A 195 3.52 4.82 18.63
CA VAL A 195 4.01 6.13 18.20
C VAL A 195 3.77 6.25 16.70
N MET A 196 2.97 7.25 16.31
CA MET A 196 2.66 7.51 14.91
C MET A 196 3.61 8.52 14.32
N HIS A 197 4.02 8.31 13.08
CA HIS A 197 4.90 9.20 12.36
C HIS A 197 4.31 10.62 12.18
N ASN A 198 5.21 11.60 12.16
CA ASN A 198 4.92 12.93 11.66
C ASN A 198 5.37 13.02 10.19
N ALA A 199 4.43 12.97 9.25
CA ALA A 199 4.68 13.06 7.80
C ALA A 199 5.14 14.44 7.26
N ALA A 200 5.39 15.44 8.13
CA ALA A 200 5.70 16.80 7.68
C ALA A 200 6.90 16.88 6.72
N ASP A 201 7.90 16.03 6.94
CA ASP A 201 9.12 15.94 6.12
C ASP A 201 8.95 15.03 4.88
N ARG A 202 7.77 14.44 4.67
CA ARG A 202 7.43 13.64 3.48
C ARG A 202 6.60 14.42 2.46
N PHE A 203 5.84 15.42 2.90
CA PHE A 203 5.01 16.20 1.98
C PHE A 203 5.84 16.96 0.96
N ASP A 204 5.32 17.05 -0.27
CA ASP A 204 5.93 17.73 -1.42
C ASP A 204 7.25 17.14 -1.93
N ILE A 205 7.86 16.25 -1.15
CA ILE A 205 9.07 15.50 -1.48
C ILE A 205 8.68 14.11 -2.01
N ALA A 206 7.86 13.39 -1.25
CA ALA A 206 7.39 12.05 -1.57
C ALA A 206 5.89 12.06 -1.87
N PHE A 207 5.08 12.63 -0.98
CA PHE A 207 3.62 12.46 -1.03
C PHE A 207 2.87 13.80 -1.12
N ASP A 208 1.67 13.78 -1.70
CA ASP A 208 0.72 14.90 -1.62
C ASP A 208 -0.08 14.88 -0.31
N ALA A 209 -0.24 13.69 0.26
CA ALA A 209 -1.06 13.37 1.41
C ALA A 209 -0.57 12.10 2.10
N VAL A 210 -1.13 11.80 3.26
CA VAL A 210 -1.03 10.49 3.90
C VAL A 210 -2.40 10.02 4.35
N MET A 211 -2.55 8.71 4.54
CA MET A 211 -3.69 8.16 5.28
C MET A 211 -3.67 8.70 6.70
N ASN A 212 -4.65 9.53 7.06
CA ASN A 212 -4.61 10.32 8.29
C ASN A 212 -5.00 9.50 9.53
N TYR A 213 -4.18 8.50 9.87
CA TYR A 213 -4.40 7.65 11.03
C TYR A 213 -4.24 8.40 12.37
N ARG A 214 -3.53 9.53 12.38
CA ARG A 214 -3.49 10.44 13.53
C ARG A 214 -4.87 11.03 13.84
N LEU A 215 -5.63 11.39 12.81
CA LEU A 215 -7.03 11.78 12.95
C LEU A 215 -7.90 10.60 13.37
N ALA A 216 -7.76 9.44 12.72
CA ALA A 216 -8.53 8.24 13.04
C ALA A 216 -8.37 7.87 14.53
N ARG A 217 -7.13 7.88 15.05
CA ARG A 217 -6.82 7.64 16.46
C ARG A 217 -7.46 8.68 17.37
N ALA A 218 -7.37 9.97 17.03
CA ALA A 218 -7.98 11.03 17.83
C ALA A 218 -9.51 10.87 17.89
N MET A 219 -10.15 10.49 16.78
CA MET A 219 -11.58 10.22 16.74
C MET A 219 -11.96 9.00 17.59
N TYR A 220 -11.19 7.92 17.46
CA TYR A 220 -11.41 6.72 18.27
C TYR A 220 -11.23 7.01 19.77
N GLN A 221 -10.23 7.79 20.18
CA GLN A 221 -10.07 8.23 21.56
C GLN A 221 -11.19 9.15 22.04
N PHE A 222 -11.77 9.96 21.16
CA PHE A 222 -12.87 10.85 21.53
C PHE A 222 -14.19 10.10 21.74
N ILE A 223 -14.48 9.13 20.87
CA ILE A 223 -15.81 8.49 20.77
C ILE A 223 -15.82 7.02 21.22
N GLY A 224 -14.84 6.23 20.79
CA GLY A 224 -14.86 4.77 20.89
C GLY A 224 -14.06 4.20 22.07
N ASN A 225 -13.12 4.94 22.62
CA ASN A 225 -12.28 4.50 23.74
C ASN A 225 -12.84 4.98 25.09
N ARG A 226 -12.67 4.19 26.17
CA ARG A 226 -13.11 4.54 27.53
C ARG A 226 -11.91 4.85 28.43
N GLU A 227 -10.85 4.04 28.36
CA GLU A 227 -9.66 4.20 29.20
C GLU A 227 -8.77 5.38 28.76
N LYS A 228 -8.56 5.53 27.44
CA LYS A 228 -7.80 6.63 26.84
C LYS A 228 -8.74 7.68 26.26
N GLN A 229 -9.92 7.84 26.86
CA GLN A 229 -10.92 8.77 26.37
C GLN A 229 -10.39 10.21 26.47
N ILE A 230 -10.49 10.97 25.38
CA ILE A 230 -10.24 12.41 25.38
C ILE A 230 -11.57 13.16 25.34
N ASP A 231 -11.61 14.35 25.92
CA ASP A 231 -12.77 15.23 25.82
C ASP A 231 -12.72 16.08 24.54
N ALA A 232 -13.73 16.94 24.35
CA ALA A 232 -13.79 17.82 23.18
C ALA A 232 -12.56 18.75 23.08
N ARG A 233 -11.96 19.12 24.22
CA ARG A 233 -10.76 19.95 24.24
C ARG A 233 -9.55 19.15 23.77
N GLY A 234 -9.36 17.93 24.27
CA GLY A 234 -8.29 17.03 23.85
C GLY A 234 -8.37 16.67 22.36
N PHE A 235 -9.58 16.44 21.85
CA PHE A 235 -9.78 16.23 20.41
C PHE A 235 -9.39 17.47 19.60
N ALA A 236 -9.86 18.66 20.00
CA ALA A 236 -9.46 19.90 19.35
C ALA A 236 -7.94 20.14 19.42
N ASP A 237 -7.30 19.86 20.56
CA ASP A 237 -5.85 19.98 20.72
C ASP A 237 -5.08 18.99 19.81
N SER A 238 -5.62 17.79 19.58
CA SER A 238 -5.06 16.80 18.64
C SER A 238 -5.06 17.31 17.19
N LEU A 239 -6.17 17.91 16.76
CA LEU A 239 -6.29 18.54 15.43
C LEU A 239 -5.34 19.74 15.31
N GLN A 240 -5.32 20.60 16.32
CA GLN A 240 -4.46 21.79 16.33
C GLN A 240 -2.98 21.42 16.33
N ASN A 241 -2.59 20.30 16.95
CA ASN A 241 -1.22 19.82 16.87
C ASN A 241 -0.84 19.46 15.43
N GLN A 242 -1.71 18.71 14.73
CA GLN A 242 -1.49 18.37 13.33
C GLN A 242 -1.45 19.61 12.43
N TYR A 243 -2.32 20.60 12.67
CA TYR A 243 -2.36 21.85 11.89
C TYR A 243 -1.11 22.73 12.08
N ARG A 244 -0.36 22.55 13.16
CA ARG A 244 0.93 23.24 13.37
C ARG A 244 2.09 22.54 12.71
N GLU A 245 2.01 21.22 12.57
CA GLU A 245 3.07 20.39 12.00
C GLU A 245 2.98 20.31 10.48
N TYR A 246 1.76 20.30 9.93
CA TYR A 246 1.53 20.19 8.49
C TYR A 246 1.20 21.56 7.88
N PRO A 247 1.73 21.88 6.68
CA PRO A 247 1.22 23.00 5.90
C PRO A 247 -0.30 22.88 5.71
N TRP A 248 -1.02 24.00 5.73
CA TRP A 248 -2.48 23.99 5.70
C TRP A 248 -3.03 23.30 4.45
N GLU A 249 -2.37 23.49 3.32
CA GLU A 249 -2.69 22.84 2.05
C GLU A 249 -2.62 21.31 2.17
N ARG A 250 -1.65 20.79 2.93
CA ARG A 250 -1.47 19.34 3.16
C ARG A 250 -2.47 18.78 4.16
N VAL A 251 -2.85 19.57 5.16
CA VAL A 251 -3.97 19.23 6.05
C VAL A 251 -5.26 18.99 5.25
N LEU A 252 -5.50 19.82 4.22
CA LEU A 252 -6.70 19.73 3.38
C LEU A 252 -6.69 18.55 2.41
N THR A 253 -5.50 18.03 2.04
CA THR A 253 -5.37 16.91 1.10
C THR A 253 -5.25 15.55 1.78
N CYS A 254 -4.87 15.48 3.07
CA CYS A 254 -4.79 14.23 3.81
C CYS A 254 -6.07 13.37 3.68
N GLN A 255 -5.88 12.06 3.48
CA GLN A 255 -6.97 11.11 3.40
C GLN A 255 -7.55 10.88 4.81
N ASN A 256 -8.56 11.68 5.17
CA ASN A 256 -9.24 11.57 6.45
C ASN A 256 -10.13 10.34 6.49
N LEU A 257 -9.80 9.40 7.37
CA LEU A 257 -10.50 8.13 7.54
C LEU A 257 -10.84 7.84 9.01
N LEU A 258 -11.82 6.97 9.22
CA LEU A 258 -12.21 6.45 10.53
C LEU A 258 -11.81 4.98 10.72
N CYS A 259 -11.79 4.24 9.60
CA CYS A 259 -11.33 2.86 9.53
C CYS A 259 -10.83 2.56 8.10
N SER A 260 -10.09 1.47 7.95
CA SER A 260 -9.62 0.91 6.68
C SER A 260 -9.86 -0.61 6.67
N HIS A 261 -9.12 -1.34 5.85
CA HIS A 261 -9.07 -2.79 5.90
C HIS A 261 -8.07 -3.30 6.97
N ASP A 262 -7.15 -2.46 7.44
CA ASP A 262 -6.12 -2.77 8.44
C ASP A 262 -6.58 -2.52 9.88
N VAL A 263 -7.75 -1.92 10.05
CA VAL A 263 -8.39 -1.71 11.34
C VAL A 263 -9.83 -2.13 11.27
N ASP A 264 -10.40 -2.49 12.41
CA ASP A 264 -11.81 -2.84 12.45
C ASP A 264 -12.72 -1.64 12.14
N ARG A 265 -13.93 -1.96 11.67
CA ARG A 265 -14.95 -0.96 11.38
C ARG A 265 -15.18 -0.09 12.61
N PHE A 266 -15.39 1.21 12.39
CA PHE A 266 -15.62 2.17 13.48
C PHE A 266 -16.75 1.76 14.45
N SER A 267 -17.82 1.14 13.95
CA SER A 267 -18.87 0.59 14.81
C SER A 267 -18.38 -0.53 15.74
N SER A 268 -17.46 -1.38 15.25
CA SER A 268 -16.86 -2.46 16.03
C SER A 268 -15.82 -1.93 17.03
N GLN A 269 -15.17 -0.80 16.70
CA GLN A 269 -14.34 -0.05 17.64
C GLN A 269 -15.13 0.42 18.86
N VAL A 270 -16.38 0.86 18.68
CA VAL A 270 -17.24 1.25 19.82
C VAL A 270 -17.69 0.04 20.66
N VAL A 271 -17.99 -1.09 20.00
CA VAL A 271 -18.37 -2.35 20.67
C VAL A 271 -17.23 -2.92 21.50
N ASN A 272 -16.02 -2.82 20.96
CA ASN A 272 -14.80 -3.31 21.56
C ASN A 272 -13.93 -2.09 21.89
N PRO A 273 -14.14 -1.39 23.01
CA PRO A 273 -13.30 -0.24 23.38
C PRO A 273 -11.93 -0.69 23.92
N ASP A 274 -11.13 0.28 24.36
CA ASP A 274 -9.98 0.07 25.29
C ASP A 274 -8.80 -0.71 24.71
N ARG A 275 -8.56 -0.51 23.41
CA ARG A 275 -7.34 -0.92 22.69
C ARG A 275 -6.71 0.24 21.94
N TRP A 276 -5.56 0.01 21.32
CA TRP A 276 -5.11 0.86 20.21
C TRP A 276 -5.93 0.59 18.95
N ILE A 277 -6.01 1.55 18.04
CA ILE A 277 -6.93 1.48 16.88
C ILE A 277 -6.65 0.30 15.94
N ASP A 278 -5.40 -0.16 15.94
CA ASP A 278 -4.79 -1.13 15.04
C ASP A 278 -4.32 -2.42 15.74
N HIS A 279 -4.27 -2.44 17.06
CA HIS A 279 -3.83 -3.62 17.81
C HIS A 279 -5.01 -4.38 18.40
N ALA A 280 -4.99 -5.71 18.23
CA ALA A 280 -6.04 -6.57 18.79
C ALA A 280 -7.44 -6.18 18.28
N ALA A 281 -7.49 -5.73 17.01
CA ALA A 281 -8.68 -5.24 16.32
C ALA A 281 -9.51 -6.36 15.68
N ASP A 282 -9.19 -7.62 15.97
CA ASP A 282 -9.91 -8.78 15.45
C ASP A 282 -9.91 -9.95 16.46
N PRO A 283 -10.70 -11.01 16.22
CA PRO A 283 -10.75 -12.19 17.09
C PRO A 283 -9.46 -13.02 17.16
N TYR A 284 -8.54 -12.89 16.20
CA TYR A 284 -7.25 -13.58 16.22
C TYR A 284 -6.29 -12.89 17.20
N GLY A 285 -6.26 -11.55 17.19
CA GLY A 285 -5.45 -10.74 18.09
C GLY A 285 -6.07 -10.55 19.48
N ASN A 286 -7.40 -10.71 19.62
CA ASN A 286 -8.12 -10.58 20.89
C ASN A 286 -9.22 -11.64 21.03
N PRO A 287 -9.04 -12.68 21.87
CA PRO A 287 -10.05 -13.70 22.12
C PRO A 287 -11.37 -13.17 22.69
N ASP A 288 -11.33 -12.01 23.36
CA ASP A 288 -12.51 -11.35 23.94
C ASP A 288 -13.19 -10.38 22.97
N TYR A 289 -12.73 -10.32 21.71
CA TYR A 289 -13.31 -9.48 20.68
C TYR A 289 -14.75 -9.91 20.37
N GLN A 290 -15.70 -8.98 20.54
CA GLN A 290 -17.12 -9.23 20.37
C GLN A 290 -17.52 -9.03 18.90
N LEU A 291 -17.92 -10.14 18.27
CA LEU A 291 -18.50 -10.18 16.93
C LEU A 291 -20.02 -9.93 16.97
N ARG A 292 -20.42 -8.70 17.32
CA ARG A 292 -21.83 -8.29 17.34
C ARG A 292 -22.01 -6.88 16.81
N ALA A 293 -23.25 -6.56 16.43
CA ALA A 293 -23.64 -5.19 16.14
C ALA A 293 -23.62 -4.32 17.42
N PRO A 294 -23.45 -2.99 17.29
CA PRO A 294 -23.64 -2.06 18.39
C PRO A 294 -25.05 -2.18 18.98
N ASN A 295 -25.15 -2.07 20.31
CA ASN A 295 -26.43 -1.94 21.00
C ASN A 295 -26.98 -0.50 20.86
N ALA A 296 -28.18 -0.23 21.41
CA ALA A 296 -28.83 1.07 21.25
C ALA A 296 -28.03 2.26 21.82
N GLU A 297 -27.27 2.06 22.90
CA GLU A 297 -26.43 3.09 23.50
C GLU A 297 -25.15 3.31 22.68
N GLU A 298 -24.52 2.23 22.23
CA GLU A 298 -23.33 2.29 21.37
C GLU A 298 -23.63 2.93 20.02
N TRP A 299 -24.82 2.70 19.45
CA TRP A 299 -25.27 3.36 18.22
C TRP A 299 -25.43 4.87 18.35
N GLN A 300 -25.59 5.42 19.55
CA GLN A 300 -25.63 6.88 19.71
C GLN A 300 -24.26 7.53 19.55
N LYS A 301 -23.18 6.73 19.52
CA LYS A 301 -21.80 7.18 19.36
C LYS A 301 -21.30 7.11 17.92
N VAL A 302 -21.92 6.27 17.09
CA VAL A 302 -21.53 5.99 15.69
C VAL A 302 -22.30 6.92 14.75
#